data_AF-A0A3P3EN99-F1
#
_entry.id   AF-A0A3P3EN99-F1
#
_cell.length_a   1.000
_cell.length_b   1.000
_cell.length_c   1.000
_cell.angle_alpha   90.00
_cell.angle_beta   90.00
_cell.angle_gamma   90.00
#
_symmetry.space_group_name_H-M   'P 1'
#
loop_
_entity.id
_entity.type
_entity.pdbx_description
1 polymer ?
#
loop_
_entity_poly.entity_id
_entity_poly.type
_entity_poly.pdbx_seq_one_letter_code
_entity_poly.pdbx_strand_id
1 'polypeptide(L)'
;MQPTPHDERPREARSKEACLGEALDWIVRLNRLSVSEAELLALEVWRARSATHAQAWHEALVLWRLLLPAAHGLSQSPPPARRRGAAGHPLIACTAGDIRITDRGAARGAASDISFPHYRRRQSWS
;
A
#
# COMPACT_ATOMS: atom_id res chain seq x y z
N MET A 1 -46.31 -14.54 0.16
CA MET A 1 -45.56 -13.46 0.82
C MET A 1 -44.56 -14.11 1.76
N GLN A 2 -43.27 -14.15 1.42
CA GLN A 2 -42.25 -14.55 2.39
C GLN A 2 -42.04 -13.38 3.37
N PRO A 3 -41.98 -13.63 4.69
CA PRO A 3 -41.60 -12.60 5.63
C PRO A 3 -40.15 -12.22 5.32
N THR A 4 -39.91 -10.92 5.11
CA THR A 4 -38.55 -10.37 5.02
C THR A 4 -37.75 -10.85 6.23
N PRO A 5 -36.50 -11.35 6.05
CA PRO A 5 -35.68 -11.77 7.17
C PRO A 5 -35.47 -10.55 8.06
N HIS A 6 -36.16 -10.54 9.20
CA HIS A 6 -35.93 -9.54 10.22
C HIS A 6 -34.48 -9.69 10.62
N ASP A 7 -33.66 -8.67 10.34
CA ASP A 7 -32.32 -8.59 10.90
C ASP A 7 -32.46 -8.76 12.42
N GLU A 8 -32.09 -9.92 12.95
CA GLU A 8 -32.26 -10.27 14.37
C GLU A 8 -31.11 -9.73 15.22
N ARG A 9 -30.17 -8.99 14.62
CA ARG A 9 -29.01 -8.48 15.35
C ARG A 9 -29.45 -7.60 16.52
N PRO A 10 -28.82 -7.75 17.70
CA PRO A 10 -29.08 -6.90 18.86
C PRO A 10 -28.98 -5.42 18.49
N ARG A 11 -29.84 -4.58 19.09
CA ARG A 11 -29.84 -3.13 18.81
C ARG A 11 -28.47 -2.49 19.03
N GLU A 12 -27.74 -2.96 20.03
CA GLU A 12 -26.38 -2.50 20.35
C GLU A 12 -25.39 -2.79 19.22
N ALA A 13 -25.48 -3.97 18.59
CA ALA A 13 -24.63 -4.33 17.46
C ALA A 13 -24.90 -3.40 16.26
N ARG A 14 -26.18 -3.08 15.98
CA ARG A 14 -26.54 -2.13 14.92
C ARG A 14 -26.08 -0.71 15.24
N SER A 15 -26.19 -0.27 16.49
CA SER A 15 -25.67 1.03 16.91
C SER A 15 -24.14 1.11 16.78
N LYS A 16 -23.43 0.02 17.10
CA LYS A 16 -21.98 -0.06 16.92
C LYS A 16 -21.60 0.01 15.43
N GLU A 17 -22.31 -0.72 14.58
CA GLU A 17 -22.10 -0.72 13.13
C GLU A 17 -22.41 0.65 12.51
N ALA A 18 -23.47 1.33 12.97
CA ALA A 18 -23.77 2.71 12.59
C ALA A 18 -22.65 3.68 13.00
N CYS A 19 -22.15 3.58 14.24
CA CYS A 19 -21.03 4.40 14.70
C CYS A 19 -19.74 4.13 13.88
N LEU A 20 -19.52 2.88 13.47
CA LEU A 20 -18.38 2.51 12.61
C LEU A 20 -18.52 3.10 11.21
N GLY A 21 -19.71 3.10 10.63
CA GLY A 21 -20.00 3.79 9.36
C GLY A 21 -19.67 5.28 9.43
N GLU A 22 -20.17 5.96 10.47
CA GLU A 22 -19.86 7.38 10.71
C GLU A 22 -18.35 7.62 10.91
N ALA A 23 -17.65 6.71 11.60
CA ALA A 23 -16.20 6.81 11.80
C ALA A 23 -15.43 6.72 10.47
N LEU A 24 -15.83 5.82 9.57
CA LEU A 24 -15.23 5.68 8.24
C LEU A 24 -15.49 6.93 7.38
N ASP A 25 -16.69 7.51 7.46
CA ASP A 25 -17.02 8.76 6.78
C ASP A 25 -16.11 9.91 7.23
N TRP A 26 -15.81 9.99 8.53
CA TRP A 26 -14.83 10.92 9.06
C TRP A 26 -13.43 10.70 8.48
N ILE A 27 -12.97 9.44 8.36
CA ILE A 27 -11.68 9.14 7.73
C ILE A 27 -11.66 9.63 6.28
N VAL A 28 -12.71 9.39 5.51
CA VAL A 28 -12.80 9.88 4.12
C VAL A 28 -12.77 11.40 4.06
N ARG A 29 -13.51 12.08 4.95
CA ARG A 29 -13.54 13.55 5.03
C ARG A 29 -12.15 14.12 5.34
N LEU A 30 -11.43 13.54 6.30
CA LEU A 30 -10.11 14.00 6.71
C LEU A 30 -8.99 13.70 5.69
N ASN A 31 -9.18 12.72 4.81
CA ASN A 31 -8.21 12.42 3.75
C ASN A 31 -8.43 13.28 2.49
N ARG A 32 -9.33 14.26 2.54
CA ARG A 32 -9.44 15.28 1.49
C ARG A 32 -8.21 16.19 1.51
N LEU A 33 -7.90 16.77 0.35
CA LEU A 33 -6.72 17.62 0.14
C LEU A 33 -6.66 18.86 1.07
N SER A 34 -7.79 19.27 1.64
CA SER A 34 -7.87 20.40 2.56
C SER A 34 -8.83 20.07 3.70
N VAL A 35 -8.29 19.85 4.89
CA VAL A 35 -9.07 19.73 6.12
C VAL A 35 -8.97 21.04 6.89
N SER A 36 -10.11 21.57 7.30
CA SER A 36 -10.19 22.77 8.14
C SER A 36 -10.03 22.44 9.62
N GLU A 37 -9.56 23.40 10.42
CA GLU A 37 -9.52 23.27 11.89
C GLU A 37 -10.92 23.03 12.49
N ALA A 38 -11.95 23.62 11.87
CA ALA A 38 -13.35 23.40 12.26
C ALA A 38 -13.77 21.93 12.12
N GLU A 39 -13.28 21.21 11.11
CA GLU A 39 -13.56 19.78 10.94
C GLU A 39 -12.87 18.92 11.99
N LEU A 40 -11.65 19.29 12.40
CA LEU A 40 -10.95 18.60 13.49
C LEU A 40 -11.66 18.79 14.83
N LEU A 41 -12.14 20.00 15.12
CA LEU A 41 -12.96 20.25 16.31
C LEU A 41 -14.28 19.48 16.26
N ALA A 42 -14.95 19.46 15.10
CA ALA A 42 -16.18 18.69 14.93
C ALA A 42 -15.97 17.19 15.12
N LEU A 43 -14.82 16.65 14.71
CA LEU A 43 -14.43 15.27 14.98
C LEU A 43 -14.26 15.00 16.47
N GLU A 44 -13.54 15.86 17.19
CA GLU A 44 -13.34 15.68 18.64
C GLU A 44 -14.67 15.76 19.41
N VAL A 45 -15.54 16.70 19.04
CA VAL A 45 -16.91 16.77 19.58
C VAL A 45 -17.68 15.49 19.30
N TRP A 46 -17.65 15.00 18.05
CA TRP A 46 -18.33 13.77 17.66
C TRP A 46 -17.81 12.56 18.45
N ARG A 47 -16.49 12.43 18.59
CA ARG A 47 -15.82 11.35 19.33
C ARG A 47 -16.17 11.38 20.82
N ALA A 48 -16.35 12.57 21.39
CA ALA A 48 -16.74 12.76 22.79
C ALA A 48 -18.22 12.46 23.08
N ARG A 49 -19.08 12.27 22.05
CA ARG A 49 -20.53 12.02 22.24
C ARG A 49 -20.82 10.73 22.99
N SER A 50 -20.04 9.67 22.78
CA SER A 50 -20.14 8.44 23.58
C SER A 50 -18.90 7.55 23.46
N ALA A 51 -18.75 6.62 24.42
CA ALA A 51 -17.71 5.61 24.37
C ALA A 51 -17.76 4.74 23.09
N THR A 52 -18.96 4.48 22.56
CA THR A 52 -19.16 3.75 21.31
C THR A 52 -18.58 4.50 20.11
N HIS A 53 -18.73 5.83 20.03
CA HIS A 53 -18.13 6.63 18.97
C HIS A 53 -16.60 6.64 19.07
N ALA A 54 -16.05 6.77 20.28
CA ALA A 54 -14.61 6.70 20.51
C ALA A 54 -14.02 5.34 20.13
N GLN A 55 -14.71 4.24 20.45
CA GLN A 55 -14.30 2.89 20.04
C GLN A 55 -14.40 2.72 18.53
N ALA A 56 -15.49 3.16 17.91
CA ALA A 56 -15.68 3.09 16.46
C ALA A 56 -14.59 3.85 15.70
N TRP A 57 -14.18 5.03 16.20
CA TRP A 57 -13.05 5.79 15.65
C TRP A 57 -11.75 4.99 15.69
N HIS A 58 -11.46 4.33 16.81
CA HIS A 58 -10.28 3.50 16.95
C HIS A 58 -10.31 2.31 15.96
N GLU A 59 -11.43 1.59 15.89
CA GLU A 59 -11.62 0.47 14.98
C GLU A 59 -11.43 0.91 13.51
N ALA A 60 -12.03 2.04 13.13
CA ALA A 60 -11.90 2.62 11.79
C ALA A 60 -10.44 2.98 11.47
N LEU A 61 -9.71 3.59 12.41
CA LEU A 61 -8.29 3.92 12.23
C LEU A 61 -7.42 2.67 12.04
N VAL A 62 -7.70 1.58 12.76
CA VAL A 62 -7.00 0.30 12.59
C VAL A 62 -7.25 -0.24 11.19
N LEU A 63 -8.51 -0.29 10.74
CA LEU A 63 -8.86 -0.74 9.39
C LEU A 63 -8.17 0.10 8.32
N TRP A 64 -8.19 1.43 8.46
CA TRP A 64 -7.51 2.33 7.55
C TRP A 64 -6.01 2.06 7.46
N ARG A 65 -5.34 1.85 8.60
CA ARG A 65 -3.91 1.52 8.64
C ARG A 65 -3.58 0.20 7.93
N LEU A 66 -4.45 -0.79 8.02
CA LEU A 66 -4.28 -2.07 7.32
C LEU A 66 -4.45 -1.92 5.80
N LEU A 67 -5.25 -0.95 5.35
CA LEU A 67 -5.49 -0.69 3.92
C LEU A 67 -4.38 0.16 3.26
N LEU A 68 -3.69 1.02 4.02
CA LEU A 68 -2.63 1.90 3.50
C LEU A 68 -1.56 1.19 2.65
N PRO A 69 -0.99 0.04 3.07
CA PRO A 69 0.00 -0.67 2.25
C PRO A 69 -0.55 -1.14 0.91
N ALA A 70 -1.80 -1.63 0.88
CA ALA A 70 -2.45 -2.05 -0.35
C ALA A 70 -2.72 -0.86 -1.28
N ALA A 71 -3.15 0.28 -0.73
CA ALA A 71 -3.37 1.51 -1.49
C ALA A 71 -2.05 2.05 -2.10
N HIS A 72 -0.95 2.00 -1.35
CA HIS A 72 0.36 2.43 -1.84
C HIS A 72 0.85 1.56 -3.03
N GLY A 73 0.61 0.25 -2.98
CA GLY A 73 0.94 -0.66 -4.08
C GLY A 73 0.20 -0.34 -5.39
N LEU A 74 -1.03 0.19 -5.30
CA LEU A 74 -1.80 0.64 -6.46
C LEU A 74 -1.27 1.95 -7.05
N SER A 75 -0.93 2.92 -6.18
CA SER A 75 -0.40 4.22 -6.60
C SER A 75 1.00 4.15 -7.22
N GLN A 76 1.77 3.11 -6.89
CA GLN A 76 3.12 2.88 -7.39
C GLN A 76 3.18 2.02 -8.66
N SER A 77 2.03 1.62 -9.23
CA SER A 77 2.04 0.90 -10.51
C SER A 77 2.66 1.82 -11.58
N PRO A 78 3.80 1.44 -12.18
CA PRO A 78 4.40 2.26 -13.23
C PRO A 78 3.39 2.39 -14.36
N PRO A 79 3.25 3.58 -14.97
CA PRO A 79 2.33 3.77 -16.08
C PRO A 79 2.63 2.70 -17.13
N PRO A 80 1.60 2.03 -17.72
CA PRO A 80 1.84 0.98 -18.69
C PRO A 80 2.76 1.55 -19.77
N ALA A 81 3.94 0.94 -19.91
CA ALA A 81 4.92 1.36 -20.89
C ALA A 81 4.20 1.45 -22.23
N ARG A 82 4.02 2.68 -22.74
CA ARG A 82 3.49 2.90 -24.08
C ARG A 82 4.36 2.08 -25.01
N ARG A 83 3.84 0.95 -25.51
CA ARG A 83 4.36 0.28 -26.70
C ARG A 83 4.19 1.27 -27.84
N ARG A 84 5.10 2.24 -27.93
CA ARG A 84 5.28 3.07 -29.11
C ARG A 84 5.82 2.08 -30.14
N GLY A 85 4.94 1.70 -31.06
CA GLY A 85 5.26 0.72 -32.11
C GLY A 85 6.58 1.06 -32.75
N ALA A 86 7.52 0.11 -32.70
CA ALA A 86 8.69 0.13 -33.55
C ALA A 86 8.21 -0.12 -34.99
N ALA A 87 8.05 0.96 -35.76
CA ALA A 87 7.87 0.91 -37.19
C ALA A 87 8.80 1.96 -37.84
N GLY A 88 9.77 1.47 -38.60
CA GLY A 88 10.78 2.23 -39.36
C GLY A 88 12.07 2.43 -38.54
N HIS A 89 13.21 1.79 -38.80
CA HIS A 89 13.82 1.42 -40.09
C HIS A 89 14.69 0.16 -39.93
N PRO A 90 14.73 -0.76 -40.90
CA PRO A 90 15.78 -1.77 -40.96
C PRO A 90 17.09 -1.09 -41.43
N LEU A 91 18.09 -1.03 -40.55
CA LEU A 91 19.45 -0.71 -40.96
C LEU A 91 20.11 -2.00 -41.45
N ILE A 92 20.02 -2.24 -42.76
CA ILE A 92 20.94 -3.15 -43.43
C ILE A 92 22.23 -2.37 -43.64
N ALA A 93 23.30 -2.75 -42.96
CA ALA A 93 24.66 -2.35 -43.32
C ALA A 93 25.54 -3.60 -43.44
N CYS A 94 26.19 -3.65 -44.59
CA CYS A 94 26.83 -4.78 -45.22
C CYS A 94 28.07 -5.30 -44.48
N THR A 95 28.21 -6.63 -44.56
CA THR A 95 29.44 -7.43 -44.74
C THR A 95 30.80 -6.73 -44.65
N ALA A 96 31.70 -7.34 -43.87
CA ALA A 96 33.08 -7.74 -44.22
C ALA A 96 34.03 -7.45 -43.06
N GLY A 97 34.73 -8.48 -42.57
CA GLY A 97 35.83 -8.29 -41.65
C GLY A 97 36.05 -9.44 -40.68
N ASP A 98 36.50 -10.55 -41.23
CA ASP A 98 37.50 -11.46 -40.68
C ASP A 98 37.46 -11.87 -39.19
N ILE A 99 37.16 -13.15 -39.05
CA ILE A 99 37.58 -14.05 -37.98
C ILE A 99 39.01 -13.74 -37.52
N ARG A 100 39.16 -13.46 -36.22
CA ARG A 100 40.36 -13.83 -35.46
C ARG A 100 39.96 -14.62 -34.23
N ILE A 101 39.98 -15.94 -34.41
CA ILE A 101 40.14 -16.88 -33.31
C ILE A 101 41.56 -16.64 -32.77
N THR A 102 41.65 -16.10 -31.55
CA THR A 102 42.86 -16.26 -30.72
C THR A 102 42.44 -16.90 -29.42
N ASP A 103 42.70 -18.21 -29.37
CA ASP A 103 42.95 -18.93 -28.14
C ASP A 103 44.13 -18.29 -27.39
N ARG A 104 43.94 -17.92 -26.12
CA ARG A 104 45.03 -17.82 -25.14
C ARG A 104 44.51 -17.82 -23.69
N GLY A 105 44.63 -18.99 -23.07
CA GLY A 105 45.02 -19.28 -21.69
C GLY A 105 44.85 -18.23 -20.57
N ALA A 106 44.03 -18.63 -19.58
CA ALA A 106 44.33 -18.67 -18.14
C ALA A 106 45.03 -17.47 -17.46
N ALA A 107 44.27 -16.76 -16.61
CA ALA A 107 44.70 -16.26 -15.29
C ALA A 107 43.43 -15.82 -14.52
N ARG A 108 43.00 -16.55 -13.48
CA ARG A 108 43.45 -16.44 -12.08
C ARG A 108 42.82 -15.23 -11.36
N GLY A 109 41.78 -15.53 -10.59
CA GLY A 109 41.57 -15.03 -9.23
C GLY A 109 41.14 -13.57 -9.07
N ALA A 110 39.86 -13.37 -8.72
CA ALA A 110 39.49 -12.40 -7.70
C ALA A 110 38.08 -12.72 -7.20
N ALA A 111 38.02 -13.40 -6.06
CA ALA A 111 36.83 -13.45 -5.22
C ALA A 111 36.48 -12.01 -4.81
N SER A 112 35.22 -11.62 -4.98
CA SER A 112 34.63 -10.56 -4.16
C SER A 112 33.59 -11.24 -3.28
N ASP A 113 34.08 -11.67 -2.13
CA ASP A 113 33.30 -12.04 -0.97
C ASP A 113 32.59 -10.78 -0.47
N ILE A 114 31.34 -10.59 -0.90
CA ILE A 114 30.49 -9.55 -0.31
C ILE A 114 29.98 -10.11 1.01
N SER A 115 30.80 -9.89 2.03
CA SER A 115 30.46 -10.07 3.43
C SER A 115 29.19 -9.29 3.76
N PHE A 116 28.11 -10.00 4.07
CA PHE A 116 26.92 -9.42 4.68
C PHE A 116 27.17 -9.25 6.19
N PRO A 117 27.13 -8.02 6.75
CA PRO A 117 27.17 -7.86 8.19
C PRO A 117 25.85 -8.33 8.79
N HIS A 118 25.91 -9.44 9.54
CA HIS A 118 24.85 -9.89 10.42
C HIS A 118 24.64 -8.88 11.54
N TYR A 119 23.59 -8.05 11.46
CA TYR A 119 23.12 -7.31 12.63
C TYR A 119 22.46 -8.29 13.62
N ARG A 120 23.21 -8.71 14.64
CA ARG A 120 22.64 -9.29 15.85
C ARG A 120 21.87 -8.19 16.59
N ARG A 121 20.54 -8.22 16.54
CA ARG A 121 19.70 -7.51 17.51
C ARG A 121 19.52 -8.41 18.73
N ARG A 122 20.37 -8.18 19.74
CA ARG A 122 20.18 -8.67 21.11
C ARG A 122 19.12 -7.78 21.76
N GLN A 123 17.96 -8.31 22.08
CA GLN A 123 17.08 -7.70 23.09
C GLN A 123 16.54 -8.80 24.00
N SER A 124 17.19 -8.89 25.15
CA SER A 124 16.68 -9.48 26.38
C SER A 124 15.44 -8.72 26.83
N TRP A 125 14.36 -9.45 27.09
CA TRP A 125 13.30 -9.03 28.01
C TRP A 125 12.99 -10.23 28.92
N SER A 126 12.88 -9.93 30.21
CA SER A 126 12.65 -10.84 31.34
C SER A 126 11.36 -11.65 31.24
#